data_AF-A0A966UW95-F1
#
_entry.id   AF-A0A966UW95-F1
#
_cell.length_a   1.000
_cell.length_b   1.000
_cell.length_c   1.000
_cell.angle_alpha   90.00
_cell.angle_beta   90.00
_cell.angle_gamma   90.00
#
_symmetry.space_group_name_H-M   'P 1'
#
loop_
_entity.id
_entity.type
_entity.pdbx_description
1 polymer ?
#
loop_
_entity_poly.entity_id
_entity_poly.type
_entity_poly.pdbx_seq_one_letter_code
_entity_poly.pdbx_strand_id
1 'polypeptide(L)'
;MKRSKKYTAAAAKIDANRLYMPLSAMKVVKETNVTKYDASVEVSMVLGVDPKKADQAVRSTVNLPHGTGKTARVLVFATGPRAEEARAAGADIVGGDELIEEVNGGRLDYDAVVSTPEL
;
A
#
# COMPACT_ATOMS: atom_id res chain seq x y z
N MET A 1 30.04 3.71 2.51
CA MET A 1 29.04 3.68 3.59
C MET A 1 29.18 2.39 4.39
N LYS A 2 29.16 2.46 5.72
CA LYS A 2 29.20 1.27 6.58
C LYS A 2 27.82 0.59 6.56
N ARG A 3 27.77 -0.72 6.26
CA ARG A 3 26.52 -1.51 6.23
C ARG A 3 26.47 -2.46 7.44
N SER A 4 25.26 -2.86 7.83
CA SER A 4 25.05 -3.78 8.95
C SER A 4 25.44 -5.22 8.57
N LYS A 5 25.78 -6.06 9.56
CA LYS A 5 26.15 -7.47 9.33
C LYS A 5 25.05 -8.23 8.57
N LYS A 6 23.78 -8.01 8.95
CA LYS A 6 22.61 -8.62 8.31
C LYS A 6 22.45 -8.19 6.85
N TYR A 7 22.66 -6.91 6.56
CA TYR A 7 22.63 -6.40 5.18
C TYR A 7 23.69 -7.08 4.31
N THR A 8 24.93 -7.14 4.79
CA THR A 8 26.04 -7.74 4.02
C THR A 8 25.79 -9.22 3.75
N ALA A 9 25.26 -9.97 4.73
CA ALA A 9 24.91 -11.37 4.56
C ALA A 9 23.78 -11.59 3.54
N ALA A 10 22.77 -10.72 3.51
CA ALA A 10 21.70 -10.76 2.53
C ALA A 10 22.21 -10.41 1.11
N ALA A 11 23.02 -9.35 0.99
CA ALA A 11 23.59 -8.91 -0.28
C ALA A 11 24.49 -9.99 -0.92
N ALA A 12 25.21 -10.78 -0.11
CA ALA A 12 26.05 -11.87 -0.61
C ALA A 12 25.27 -13.00 -1.30
N LYS A 13 23.94 -13.10 -1.08
CA LYS A 13 23.07 -14.07 -1.75
C LYS A 13 22.60 -13.61 -3.13
N ILE A 14 22.84 -12.34 -3.47
CA ILE A 14 22.39 -11.72 -4.72
C ILE A 14 23.58 -11.63 -5.67
N ASP A 15 23.45 -12.23 -6.85
CA ASP A 15 24.43 -12.10 -7.92
C ASP A 15 24.09 -10.89 -8.80
N ALA A 16 24.91 -9.85 -8.74
CA ALA A 16 24.69 -8.61 -9.48
C ALA A 16 24.81 -8.77 -11.01
N ASN A 17 25.52 -9.80 -11.49
CA ASN A 17 25.71 -10.03 -12.93
C ASN A 17 24.64 -10.95 -13.53
N ARG A 18 23.78 -11.54 -12.68
CA ARG A 18 22.75 -12.46 -13.12
C ARG A 18 21.45 -11.73 -13.38
N LEU A 19 20.87 -11.96 -14.57
CA LEU A 19 19.49 -11.61 -14.84
C LEU A 19 18.56 -12.65 -14.21
N TYR A 20 17.80 -12.24 -13.20
CA TYR A 20 16.80 -13.08 -12.55
C TYR A 20 15.44 -12.95 -13.26
N MET A 21 14.87 -14.08 -13.66
CA MET A 21 13.47 -14.13 -14.11
C MET A 21 12.53 -13.86 -12.92
N PRO A 22 11.31 -13.33 -13.15
CA PRO A 22 10.43 -12.86 -12.07
C PRO A 22 10.24 -13.86 -10.92
N LEU A 23 9.93 -15.13 -11.22
CA LEU A 23 9.75 -16.16 -10.20
C LEU A 23 11.03 -16.41 -9.37
N SER A 24 12.19 -16.40 -10.02
CA SER A 24 13.48 -16.61 -9.34
C SER A 24 13.87 -15.40 -8.50
N ALA A 25 13.58 -14.18 -8.97
CA ALA A 25 13.79 -12.95 -8.20
C ALA A 25 12.96 -12.96 -6.92
N MET A 26 11.68 -13.36 -6.99
CA MET A 26 10.80 -13.42 -5.82
C MET A 26 11.27 -14.41 -4.76
N LYS A 27 11.92 -15.51 -5.14
CA LYS A 27 12.54 -16.44 -4.17
C LYS A 27 13.70 -15.78 -3.43
N VAL A 28 14.59 -15.10 -4.16
CA VAL A 28 15.72 -14.36 -3.58
C VAL A 28 15.25 -13.24 -2.66
N VAL A 29 14.20 -12.50 -3.04
CA VAL A 29 13.61 -11.45 -2.19
C VAL A 29 13.16 -12.01 -0.84
N LYS A 30 12.51 -13.18 -0.82
CA LYS A 30 12.10 -13.82 0.45
C LYS A 30 13.29 -14.27 1.31
N GLU A 31 14.34 -14.81 0.70
CA GLU A 31 15.53 -15.30 1.40
C GLU A 31 16.47 -14.20 1.92
N THR A 32 16.35 -13.01 1.35
CA THR A 32 17.14 -11.81 1.71
C THR A 32 16.40 -10.91 2.69
N ASN A 33 15.14 -11.21 3.01
CA ASN A 33 14.42 -10.50 4.05
C ASN A 33 15.03 -10.81 5.44
N VAL A 34 15.48 -9.78 6.13
CA VAL A 34 16.11 -9.86 7.45
C VAL A 34 15.20 -9.35 8.59
N THR A 35 14.00 -8.86 8.24
CA THR A 35 13.02 -8.36 9.20
C THR A 35 12.21 -9.50 9.80
N LYS A 36 11.58 -9.25 10.95
CA LYS A 36 10.69 -10.21 11.64
C LYS A 36 9.21 -9.92 11.39
N TYR A 37 8.91 -8.89 10.60
CA TYR A 37 7.57 -8.41 10.29
C TYR A 37 7.35 -8.45 8.78
N ASP A 38 6.12 -8.23 8.34
CA ASP A 38 5.74 -8.23 6.93
C ASP A 38 6.38 -7.05 6.20
N ALA A 39 7.48 -7.34 5.50
CA ALA A 39 8.21 -6.37 4.70
C ALA A 39 7.49 -6.10 3.37
N SER A 40 7.62 -4.87 2.89
CA SER A 40 7.17 -4.48 1.56
C SER A 40 8.24 -4.79 0.50
N VAL A 41 7.80 -5.14 -0.70
CA VAL A 41 8.67 -5.33 -1.87
C VAL A 41 8.51 -4.12 -2.78
N GLU A 42 9.64 -3.51 -3.13
CA GLU A 42 9.68 -2.38 -4.06
C GLU A 42 10.28 -2.81 -5.40
N VAL A 43 9.81 -2.19 -6.49
CA VAL A 43 10.34 -2.41 -7.83
C VAL A 43 10.89 -1.09 -8.34
N SER A 44 12.21 -1.03 -8.49
CA SER A 44 12.90 0.13 -9.06
C SER A 44 13.06 -0.06 -10.56
N MET A 45 12.56 0.90 -11.33
CA MET A 45 12.65 0.91 -12.79
C MET A 45 13.35 2.18 -13.24
N VAL A 46 14.34 2.05 -14.12
CA VAL A 46 14.97 3.19 -14.77
C VAL A 46 14.18 3.45 -16.05
N LEU A 47 13.40 4.53 -16.03
CA LEU A 47 12.68 5.02 -17.20
C LEU A 47 13.60 6.02 -17.91
N GLY A 48 13.88 5.82 -19.19
CA GLY A 48 14.75 6.69 -20.00
C GLY A 48 14.12 8.06 -20.34
N VAL A 49 13.35 8.63 -19.42
CA VAL A 49 12.62 9.89 -19.55
C VAL A 49 13.42 11.04 -18.95
N ASP A 50 13.25 12.23 -19.52
CA ASP A 50 13.80 13.47 -18.98
C ASP A 50 12.78 14.14 -18.04
N PRO A 51 12.99 14.13 -16.71
CA PRO A 51 12.04 14.69 -15.76
C PRO A 51 11.89 16.22 -15.86
N LYS A 52 12.77 16.91 -16.60
CA LYS A 52 12.63 18.37 -16.84
C LYS A 52 11.58 18.69 -17.89
N LYS A 53 11.18 17.70 -18.71
CA LYS A 53 10.17 17.84 -19.76
C LYS A 53 8.82 17.36 -19.24
N ALA A 54 7.85 18.27 -19.14
CA ALA A 54 6.55 17.98 -18.55
C ALA A 54 5.78 16.87 -19.28
N ASP A 55 5.97 16.74 -20.60
CA ASP A 55 5.39 15.68 -21.45
C ASP A 55 5.99 14.29 -21.20
N GLN A 56 7.15 14.22 -20.52
CA GLN A 56 7.83 12.97 -20.17
C GLN A 56 7.63 12.57 -18.70
N ALA A 57 6.91 13.38 -17.91
CA ALA A 57 6.58 13.04 -16.53
C ALA A 57 5.52 11.92 -16.50
N VAL A 58 5.84 10.82 -15.83
CA VAL A 58 4.93 9.66 -15.69
C VAL A 58 4.28 9.68 -14.31
N ARG A 59 2.96 9.90 -14.27
CA ARG A 59 2.14 9.75 -13.07
C ARG A 59 0.89 8.96 -13.43
N SER A 60 0.76 7.75 -12.88
CA SER A 60 -0.35 6.85 -13.18
C SER A 60 -0.74 6.05 -11.95
N THR A 61 -1.92 5.44 -12.01
CA THR A 61 -2.44 4.50 -11.02
C THR A 61 -2.52 3.13 -11.66
N VAL A 62 -2.22 2.09 -10.89
CA VAL A 62 -2.32 0.70 -11.35
C VAL A 62 -3.06 -0.12 -10.31
N ASN A 63 -4.04 -0.88 -10.76
CA ASN A 63 -4.72 -1.86 -9.92
C ASN A 63 -3.95 -3.17 -9.99
N LEU A 64 -3.44 -3.63 -8.85
CA LEU A 64 -2.74 -4.91 -8.77
C LEU A 64 -3.76 -6.06 -8.82
N PRO A 65 -3.55 -7.10 -9.66
CA PRO A 65 -4.50 -8.20 -9.82
C PRO A 65 -4.70 -9.02 -8.54
N HIS A 66 -3.74 -8.99 -7.63
CA HIS A 66 -3.80 -9.64 -6.31
C HIS A 66 -3.92 -8.62 -5.17
N GLY A 67 -4.22 -7.36 -5.49
CA GLY A 67 -4.22 -6.26 -4.53
C GLY A 67 -2.83 -6.00 -3.93
N THR A 68 -2.80 -5.19 -2.88
CA THR A 68 -1.59 -4.89 -2.09
C THR A 68 -1.35 -5.90 -0.97
N GLY A 69 -2.19 -6.94 -0.86
CA GLY A 69 -2.18 -7.90 0.25
C GLY A 69 -2.71 -7.34 1.58
N LYS A 70 -3.10 -6.06 1.62
CA LYS A 70 -3.82 -5.45 2.73
C LYS A 70 -5.28 -5.26 2.34
N THR A 71 -6.19 -5.93 3.03
CA THR A 71 -7.61 -5.55 3.06
C THR A 71 -7.74 -4.29 3.92
N ALA A 72 -7.76 -3.13 3.26
CA ALA A 72 -8.03 -1.87 3.95
C ALA A 72 -9.49 -1.84 4.37
N ARG A 73 -9.75 -1.71 5.66
CA ARG A 73 -11.11 -1.49 6.18
C ARG A 73 -11.48 -0.04 5.99
N VAL A 74 -12.55 0.22 5.25
CA VAL A 74 -12.99 1.58 4.92
C VAL A 74 -14.16 1.98 5.80
N LEU A 75 -13.97 3.07 6.56
CA LEU A 75 -15.02 3.72 7.32
C LEU A 75 -15.53 4.95 6.56
N VAL A 76 -16.84 5.05 6.41
CA VAL A 76 -17.48 6.18 5.72
C VAL A 76 -18.41 6.93 6.67
N PHE A 77 -18.16 8.23 6.83
CA PHE A 77 -19.06 9.16 7.50
C PHE A 77 -20.06 9.72 6.48
N ALA A 78 -21.31 9.25 6.55
CA ALA A 78 -22.37 9.68 5.65
C ALA A 78 -23.74 9.48 6.30
N THR A 79 -24.68 10.36 5.98
CA THR A 79 -26.09 10.28 6.41
C THR A 79 -27.03 10.18 5.21
N GLY A 80 -28.25 9.69 5.45
CA GLY A 80 -29.30 9.59 4.44
C GLY A 80 -28.89 8.79 3.18
N PRO A 81 -29.17 9.30 1.97
CA PRO A 81 -28.96 8.55 0.71
C PRO A 81 -27.48 8.25 0.43
N ARG A 82 -26.56 9.10 0.90
CA ARG A 82 -25.11 8.86 0.77
C ARG A 82 -24.62 7.69 1.61
N ALA A 83 -25.29 7.42 2.73
CA ALA A 83 -25.00 6.25 3.55
C ALA A 83 -25.39 4.94 2.82
N GLU A 84 -26.52 4.94 2.11
CA GLU A 84 -26.94 3.79 1.32
C GLU A 84 -26.02 3.55 0.12
N GLU A 85 -25.62 4.63 -0.59
CA GLU A 85 -24.63 4.55 -1.66
C GLU A 85 -23.30 3.97 -1.18
N ALA A 86 -22.81 4.40 -0.01
CA ALA A 86 -21.58 3.89 0.59
C ALA A 86 -21.67 2.40 0.95
N ARG A 87 -22.80 1.96 1.53
CA ARG A 87 -23.03 0.53 1.82
C ARG A 87 -23.11 -0.30 0.54
N ALA A 88 -23.79 0.21 -0.50
CA ALA A 88 -23.88 -0.45 -1.80
C ALA A 88 -22.53 -0.53 -2.52
N ALA A 89 -21.65 0.46 -2.31
CA ALA A 89 -20.28 0.48 -2.84
C ALA A 89 -19.32 -0.47 -2.10
N GLY A 90 -19.76 -1.10 -1.01
CA GLY A 90 -18.98 -2.08 -0.25
C GLY A 90 -18.11 -1.47 0.86
N ALA A 91 -18.49 -0.33 1.43
CA ALA A 91 -17.86 0.17 2.65
C ALA A 91 -18.10 -0.77 3.83
N ASP A 92 -17.06 -1.02 4.63
CA ASP A 92 -17.13 -1.93 5.79
C ASP A 92 -17.94 -1.33 6.94
N ILE A 93 -17.80 -0.03 7.18
CA ILE A 93 -18.45 0.69 8.29
C ILE A 93 -19.04 1.98 7.74
N VAL A 94 -20.33 2.22 7.95
CA VAL A 94 -21.02 3.46 7.53
C VAL A 94 -21.86 4.01 8.66
N GLY A 95 -21.62 5.25 9.07
CA GLY A 95 -22.34 5.92 10.14
C GLY A 95 -22.26 7.45 10.09
N GLY A 96 -23.03 8.13 10.93
CA GLY A 96 -23.02 9.58 11.11
C GLY A 96 -22.50 9.95 12.50
N ASP A 97 -23.24 10.80 13.21
CA ASP A 97 -22.85 11.36 14.52
C ASP A 97 -22.52 10.31 15.60
N GLU A 98 -23.27 9.20 15.64
CA GLU A 98 -23.02 8.12 16.61
C GLU A 98 -21.64 7.47 16.42
N LEU A 99 -21.21 7.33 15.17
CA LEU A 99 -19.91 6.76 14.83
C LEU A 99 -18.78 7.75 15.14
N ILE A 100 -19.06 9.06 15.07
CA ILE A 100 -18.10 10.11 15.46
C ILE A 100 -17.81 10.03 16.95
N GLU A 101 -18.84 9.86 17.78
CA GLU A 101 -18.66 9.66 19.23
C GLU A 101 -17.88 8.38 19.55
N GLU A 102 -18.17 7.27 18.85
CA GLU A 102 -17.47 5.99 19.05
C GLU A 102 -15.99 6.07 18.64
N VAL A 103 -15.67 6.75 17.53
CA VAL A 103 -14.31 7.00 17.08
C VAL A 103 -13.56 7.91 18.06
N ASN A 104 -14.21 8.97 18.55
CA ASN A 104 -13.64 9.81 19.63
C ASN A 104 -13.44 9.01 20.93
N GLY A 105 -14.27 8.00 21.18
CA GLY A 105 -14.15 7.03 22.27
C GLY A 105 -12.98 6.05 22.13
N GLY A 106 -12.26 6.07 21.01
CA GLY A 106 -11.02 5.30 20.80
C GLY A 106 -11.15 4.13 19.82
N ARG A 107 -12.22 4.08 19.02
CA ARG A 107 -12.36 3.09 17.95
C ARG A 107 -11.40 3.40 16.80
N LEU A 108 -10.49 2.47 16.49
CA LEU A 108 -9.43 2.60 15.47
C LEU A 108 -9.38 1.38 14.54
N ASP A 109 -10.50 0.70 14.36
CA ASP A 109 -10.62 -0.54 13.61
C ASP A 109 -10.88 -0.29 12.11
N TYR A 110 -10.22 0.70 11.53
CA TYR A 110 -10.30 1.07 10.11
C TYR A 110 -8.95 1.60 9.62
N ASP A 111 -8.69 1.49 8.32
CA ASP A 111 -7.43 1.91 7.69
C ASP A 111 -7.59 3.18 6.85
N ALA A 112 -8.82 3.45 6.37
CA ALA A 112 -9.14 4.63 5.57
C ALA A 112 -10.49 5.21 5.99
N VAL A 113 -10.58 6.55 5.96
CA VAL A 113 -11.80 7.30 6.28
C VAL A 113 -12.22 8.14 5.10
N VAL A 114 -13.50 8.10 4.76
CA VAL A 114 -14.13 8.98 3.77
C VAL A 114 -15.30 9.69 4.45
N SER A 115 -15.43 11.01 4.29
CA SER A 115 -16.59 11.76 4.81
C SER A 115 -17.25 12.55 3.69
N THR A 116 -18.57 12.70 3.77
CA THR A 116 -19.28 13.71 2.98
C THR A 116 -19.05 15.11 3.56
N PRO A 117 -18.93 16.18 2.73
CA PRO A 117 -18.64 17.53 3.22
C PRO A 117 -19.67 18.15 4.18
N GLU A 118 -20.85 17.56 4.29
CA GLU A 118 -21.97 18.03 5.12
C GLU A 118 -21.89 17.55 6.58
N LEU A 119 -20.95 16.62 6.88
CA LEU A 119 -20.66 16.07 8.22
C LEU A 119 -19.29 16.54 8.72
#